data_AF-A0A4U9D4N6-F1
#
_entry.id   AF-A0A4U9D4N6-F1
#
_cell.length_a   1.000
_cell.length_b   1.000
_cell.length_c   1.000
_cell.angle_alpha   90.00
_cell.angle_beta   90.00
_cell.angle_gamma   90.00
#
_symmetry.space_group_name_H-M   'P 1'
#
loop_
_entity.id
_entity.type
_entity.pdbx_description
1 polymer ?
#
loop_
_entity_poly.entity_id
_entity_poly.type
_entity_poly.pdbx_seq_one_letter_code
_entity_poly.pdbx_strand_id
1 'polypeptide(L)'
;MSHNDTIVAQATPPGRGGVGILRISGLKAREVAEAVLGKLPKPRYADYLPFKDVNGTALDQGIALWFPGPNSFTGEDVLELQGTAARSFSICCSTHPDASGPAHC
;
A
#
# COMPACT_ATOMS: atom_id res chain seq x y z
N MET A 1 -4.56 -17.99 15.57
CA MET A 1 -4.99 -17.15 14.45
C MET A 1 -3.83 -17.13 13.46
N SER A 2 -4.06 -17.56 12.23
CA SER A 2 -3.03 -17.65 11.19
C SER A 2 -2.47 -16.26 10.91
N HIS A 3 -1.22 -16.00 11.31
CA HIS A 3 -0.55 -14.69 11.22
C HIS A 3 0.03 -14.44 9.80
N ASN A 4 -0.66 -14.90 8.75
CA ASN A 4 -0.11 -14.95 7.40
C ASN A 4 -0.86 -14.08 6.38
N ASP A 5 -1.88 -13.37 6.84
CA ASP A 5 -2.73 -12.55 5.98
C ASP A 5 -2.15 -11.13 5.92
N THR A 6 -1.83 -10.65 4.71
CA THR A 6 -1.51 -9.24 4.50
C THR A 6 -2.82 -8.46 4.47
N ILE A 7 -3.02 -7.60 5.46
CA ILE A 7 -4.28 -6.86 5.62
C ILE A 7 -4.15 -5.52 4.92
N VAL A 8 -5.08 -5.26 4.00
CA VAL A 8 -5.25 -3.96 3.35
C VAL A 8 -6.47 -3.29 3.95
N ALA A 9 -6.30 -2.10 4.52
CA ALA A 9 -7.38 -1.33 5.10
C ALA A 9 -7.35 0.11 4.64
N GLN A 10 -8.51 0.61 4.18
CA GLN A 10 -8.71 2.04 3.99
C GLN A 10 -8.83 2.70 5.37
N ALA A 11 -7.90 3.60 5.69
CA ALA A 11 -7.82 4.25 6.99
C ALA A 11 -8.68 5.53 7.11
N THR A 12 -9.27 6.00 6.00
CA THR A 12 -10.15 7.18 5.94
C THR A 12 -11.60 6.79 5.62
N PRO A 13 -12.63 7.44 6.21
CA PRO A 13 -14.03 7.21 5.81
C PRO A 13 -14.27 7.54 4.33
N PRO A 14 -15.17 6.82 3.63
CA PRO A 14 -15.54 7.17 2.27
C PRO A 14 -16.28 8.53 2.25
N GLY A 15 -15.79 9.49 1.47
CA GLY A 15 -16.39 10.82 1.35
C GLY A 15 -15.53 11.79 0.53
N ARG A 16 -15.97 13.05 0.39
CA ARG A 16 -15.16 14.15 -0.21
C ARG A 16 -14.06 14.58 0.77
N GLY A 17 -13.04 13.75 0.94
CA GLY A 17 -11.76 14.14 1.51
C GLY A 17 -10.76 14.36 0.38
N GLY A 18 -9.98 15.44 0.42
CA GLY A 18 -8.95 15.70 -0.59
C GLY A 18 -7.83 14.64 -0.61
N VAL A 19 -7.74 13.81 0.44
CA VAL A 19 -6.74 12.74 0.58
C VAL A 19 -7.40 11.54 1.26
N GLY A 20 -7.20 10.35 0.72
CA GLY A 20 -7.48 9.08 1.38
C GLY A 20 -6.18 8.37 1.75
N ILE A 21 -6.23 7.58 2.82
CA ILE A 21 -5.07 6.82 3.33
C ILE A 21 -5.36 5.33 3.18
N LEU A 22 -4.46 4.60 2.53
CA LEU A 22 -4.47 3.14 2.44
C LEU A 22 -3.29 2.59 3.24
N ARG A 23 -3.56 1.66 4.16
CA ARG A 23 -2.52 0.95 4.91
C ARG A 23 -2.49 -0.52 4.50
N ILE A 24 -1.29 -1.02 4.24
CA ILE A 24 -1.00 -2.42 3.98
C ILE A 24 -0.06 -2.89 5.09
N SER A 25 -0.48 -3.87 5.88
CA SER A 25 0.32 -4.48 6.97
C SER A 25 0.54 -5.96 6.68
N GLY A 26 1.75 -6.44 6.92
CA GLY A 26 2.10 -7.86 6.87
C GLY A 26 3.24 -8.18 5.92
N LEU A 27 3.53 -9.48 5.75
CA LEU A 27 4.71 -9.97 5.03
C LEU A 27 4.80 -9.48 3.57
N LYS A 28 3.67 -9.20 2.91
CA LYS A 28 3.64 -8.74 1.52
C LYS A 28 3.66 -7.22 1.37
N ALA A 29 3.68 -6.44 2.46
CA ALA A 29 3.69 -4.99 2.39
C ALA A 29 4.90 -4.45 1.59
N ARG A 30 6.05 -5.11 1.70
CA ARG A 30 7.25 -4.79 0.92
C ARG A 30 7.05 -5.05 -0.58
N GLU A 31 6.50 -6.22 -0.94
CA GLU A 31 6.25 -6.59 -2.34
C GLU A 31 5.27 -5.61 -2.99
N VAL A 32 4.22 -5.22 -2.25
CA VAL A 32 3.26 -4.20 -2.69
C VAL A 32 3.98 -2.85 -2.90
N ALA A 33 4.90 -2.45 -2.01
CA ALA A 33 5.68 -1.23 -2.20
C ALA A 33 6.50 -1.28 -3.49
N GLU A 34 7.23 -2.37 -3.72
CA GLU A 34 8.05 -2.53 -4.92
C GLU A 34 7.19 -2.53 -6.21
N ALA A 35 6.03 -3.18 -6.19
CA ALA A 35 5.11 -3.21 -7.33
C ALA A 35 4.46 -1.85 -7.62
N VAL A 36 3.91 -1.18 -6.61
CA VAL A 36 3.13 0.06 -6.78
C VAL A 36 4.04 1.29 -6.92
N LEU A 37 5.19 1.31 -6.23
CA LEU A 37 6.07 2.47 -6.15
C LEU A 37 7.33 2.31 -7.03
N GLY A 38 7.64 1.09 -7.46
CA GLY A 38 8.89 0.75 -8.16
C GLY A 38 10.12 0.76 -7.23
N LYS A 39 9.94 0.96 -5.93
CA LYS A 39 10.99 0.95 -4.91
C LYS A 39 10.40 0.77 -3.52
N LEU A 40 11.24 0.37 -2.57
CA LEU A 40 10.91 0.47 -1.15
C LEU A 40 11.32 1.86 -0.62
N PRO A 41 10.39 2.67 -0.08
CA PRO A 41 10.74 3.96 0.53
C PRO A 41 11.70 3.78 1.71
N LYS A 42 12.48 4.83 2.00
CA LYS A 42 13.36 4.81 3.17
C LYS A 42 12.49 4.74 4.44
N PRO A 43 12.83 3.89 5.44
CA PRO A 43 12.06 3.77 6.68
C PRO A 43 11.77 5.12 7.34
N ARG A 44 10.47 5.45 7.50
CA ARG A 44 9.97 6.68 8.13
C ARG A 44 10.32 7.98 7.41
N TYR A 45 10.55 7.92 6.10
CA TYR A 45 10.65 9.11 5.26
C TYR A 45 9.46 9.17 4.31
N ALA A 46 8.90 10.37 4.16
CA ALA A 46 7.86 10.64 3.20
C ALA A 46 8.47 10.75 1.81
N ASP A 47 8.14 9.81 0.94
CA ASP A 47 8.46 9.90 -0.48
C ASP A 47 7.23 10.37 -1.24
N TYR A 48 7.36 11.45 -2.01
CA TYR A 48 6.32 11.90 -2.94
C TYR A 48 6.60 11.35 -4.33
N LEU A 49 5.72 10.49 -4.85
CA LEU A 49 5.94 9.74 -6.09
C LEU A 49 4.63 9.27 -6.73
N PRO A 50 4.64 8.94 -8.03
CA PRO A 50 3.50 8.28 -8.65
C PRO A 50 3.32 6.88 -8.08
N PHE A 51 2.06 6.51 -7.90
CA PHE A 51 1.64 5.15 -7.58
C PHE A 51 1.14 4.51 -8.87
N LYS A 52 1.62 3.31 -9.20
CA LYS A 52 1.43 2.69 -10.51
C LYS A 52 0.56 1.44 -10.44
N ASP A 53 -0.10 1.14 -11.56
CA ASP A 53 -0.66 -0.19 -11.83
C ASP A 53 0.44 -1.16 -12.27
N VAL A 54 0.08 -2.41 -12.56
CA VAL A 54 1.06 -3.42 -12.96
C VAL A 54 1.58 -3.24 -14.39
N ASN A 55 0.87 -2.50 -15.22
CA ASN A 55 1.36 -2.08 -16.54
C ASN A 55 2.35 -0.91 -16.42
N GLY A 56 2.58 -0.39 -15.20
CA GLY A 56 3.43 0.77 -14.93
C GLY A 56 2.77 2.12 -15.17
N THR A 57 1.46 2.14 -15.45
CA THR A 57 0.66 3.36 -15.65
C THR A 57 0.42 4.02 -14.30
N ALA A 58 0.65 5.34 -14.22
CA ALA A 58 0.38 6.09 -13.00
C ALA A 58 -1.14 6.16 -12.73
N LEU A 59 -1.55 5.62 -11.58
CA LEU A 59 -2.93 5.66 -11.08
C LEU A 59 -3.20 6.94 -10.28
N ASP A 60 -2.21 7.42 -9.54
CA ASP A 60 -2.26 8.62 -8.70
C ASP A 60 -0.85 9.12 -8.41
N GLN A 61 -0.75 10.27 -7.75
CA GLN A 61 0.49 10.82 -7.24
C GLN A 61 0.31 11.25 -5.79
N GLY A 62 1.13 10.71 -4.90
CA GLY A 62 0.89 10.84 -3.47
C GLY A 62 2.13 10.62 -2.63
N ILE A 63 1.92 10.57 -1.31
CA ILE A 63 2.97 10.32 -0.32
C ILE A 63 2.94 8.85 0.08
N ALA A 64 4.09 8.19 0.02
CA ALA A 64 4.29 6.86 0.58
C ALA A 64 5.17 6.94 1.84
N LEU A 65 4.82 6.12 2.83
CA LEU A 65 5.58 5.94 4.06
C LEU A 65 5.82 4.45 4.31
N TRP A 66 7.06 4.10 4.61
CA TRP A 66 7.45 2.75 4.97
C TRP A 66 7.78 2.65 6.45
N PHE A 67 7.14 1.71 7.15
CA PHE A 67 7.38 1.41 8.56
C PHE A 67 7.77 -0.06 8.71
N PRO A 68 9.08 -0.39 8.77
CA PRO A 68 9.49 -1.76 9.00
C PRO A 68 9.14 -2.19 10.43
N GLY A 69 8.70 -3.43 10.57
CA GLY A 69 8.55 -4.09 11.86
C GLY A 69 9.91 -4.23 12.60
N PRO A 70 9.92 -4.40 13.93
CA PRO A 70 8.77 -4.43 14.84
C PRO A 70 8.27 -3.02 15.24
N ASN A 71 8.92 -1.97 14.77
CA ASN A 71 8.67 -0.59 15.20
C ASN A 71 7.64 0.10 14.29
N SER A 72 6.48 -0.54 14.15
CA SER A 72 5.31 -0.09 13.39
C SER A 72 4.04 -0.16 14.25
N PHE A 73 2.90 0.30 13.72
CA PHE A 73 1.63 0.29 14.47
C PHE A 73 1.13 -1.13 14.81
N THR A 74 1.35 -2.11 13.92
CA THR A 74 0.92 -3.50 14.08
C THR A 74 2.02 -4.42 14.60
N GLY A 75 3.27 -3.95 14.66
CA GLY A 75 4.45 -4.78 14.90
C GLY A 75 4.96 -5.51 13.65
N GLU A 76 4.26 -5.39 12.52
CA GLU A 76 4.65 -5.96 11.23
C GLU A 76 5.20 -4.88 10.29
N ASP A 77 5.65 -5.28 9.10
CA ASP A 77 5.96 -4.33 8.05
C ASP A 77 4.68 -3.62 7.58
N VAL A 78 4.71 -2.28 7.51
CA VAL A 78 3.58 -1.44 7.11
C VAL A 78 3.97 -0.46 6.02
N LEU A 79 3.18 -0.46 4.94
CA LEU A 79 3.18 0.57 3.91
C LEU A 79 1.93 1.45 4.08
N GLU A 80 2.12 2.76 4.12
CA GLU A 80 1.03 3.73 4.09
C GLU A 80 1.10 4.55 2.80
N LEU A 81 0.00 4.59 2.05
CA LEU A 81 -0.17 5.37 0.83
C LEU A 81 -1.22 6.46 1.07
N GLN A 82 -0.84 7.71 0.84
CA GLN A 82 -1.70 8.88 0.98
C GLN A 82 -1.89 9.52 -0.39
N GLY A 83 -3.10 9.47 -0.93
CA GLY A 83 -3.38 9.94 -2.29
C GLY A 83 -4.82 10.41 -2.45
N THR A 84 -5.09 11.17 -3.52
CA THR A 84 -6.43 11.68 -3.83
C THR A 84 -7.35 10.56 -4.33
N ALA A 85 -6.78 9.53 -4.95
CA ALA A 85 -7.48 8.40 -5.54
C ALA A 85 -7.33 7.12 -4.70
N ALA A 86 -7.28 7.20 -3.37
CA ALA A 86 -7.12 6.05 -2.47
C ALA A 86 -8.08 4.86 -2.77
N ARG A 87 -9.27 5.14 -3.34
CA ARG A 87 -10.21 4.11 -3.80
C ARG A 87 -9.69 3.27 -4.96
N SER A 88 -8.96 3.86 -5.90
CA SER A 88 -8.37 3.15 -7.04
C SER A 88 -7.29 2.15 -6.58
N PHE A 89 -6.53 2.47 -5.52
CA PHE A 89 -5.55 1.55 -4.92
C PHE A 89 -6.19 0.38 -4.19
N SER A 90 -7.29 0.63 -3.49
CA SER A 90 -8.04 -0.43 -2.79
C SER A 90 -8.49 -1.53 -3.76
N ILE A 91 -8.90 -1.18 -4.98
CA ILE A 91 -9.33 -2.13 -6.01
C ILE A 91 -8.16 -3.01 -6.48
N CYS A 92 -7.01 -2.43 -6.83
CA CYS A 92 -5.83 -3.21 -7.24
C CYS A 92 -5.32 -4.12 -6.11
N CYS A 93 -5.41 -3.70 -4.85
CA CYS A 93 -4.94 -4.53 -3.74
C CYS A 93 -5.96 -5.63 -3.33
N SER A 94 -7.27 -5.43 -3.58
CA SER A 94 -8.34 -6.39 -3.24
C SER A 94 -8.59 -7.45 -4.31
N THR A 95 -8.13 -7.24 -5.55
CA THR A 95 -8.11 -8.29 -6.59
C THR A 95 -7.08 -9.40 -6.32
N HIS A 96 -6.29 -9.31 -5.23
CA HIS A 96 -5.29 -10.30 -4.82
C HIS A 96 -5.55 -10.84 -3.40
N PRO A 97 -6.64 -11.58 -3.16
CA PRO A 97 -6.85 -12.26 -1.88
C PRO A 97 -5.93 -13.49 -1.70
N ASP A 98 -5.45 -14.11 -2.79
CA ASP A 98 -4.54 -15.25 -2.77
C ASP A 98 -3.19 -14.89 -3.41
N ALA A 99 -2.26 -14.36 -2.61
CA ALA A 99 -0.91 -14.11 -3.09
C ALA A 99 -0.06 -15.39 -3.06
N SER A 100 -0.37 -16.30 -3.98
CA SER A 100 0.44 -17.46 -4.40
C SER A 100 0.79 -17.43 -5.90
N GLY A 101 0.56 -16.30 -6.58
CA GLY A 101 0.86 -16.10 -8.00
C GLY A 101 1.40 -14.69 -8.29
N PRO A 102 2.02 -14.47 -9.46
CA PRO A 102 2.58 -13.17 -9.82
C PRO A 102 1.47 -12.12 -9.82
N ALA A 103 1.76 -10.98 -9.20
CA ALA A 103 0.80 -9.90 -9.04
C ALA A 103 0.30 -9.40 -10.41
N HIS A 104 -1.01 -9.50 -10.65
CA HIS A 104 -1.68 -8.92 -11.82
C HIS A 104 -2.69 -7.85 -11.39
N CYS A 105 -2.22 -6.60 -11.26
CA CYS A 105 -3.04 -5.41 -11.55
C CYS A 105 -2.72 -4.94 -12.99
#